data_AF-Q9F5Y2-F1
#
_entry.id   AF-Q9F5Y2-F1
#
_cell.length_a   1.000
_cell.length_b   1.000
_cell.length_c   1.000
_cell.angle_alpha   90.00
_cell.angle_beta   90.00
_cell.angle_gamma   90.00
#
_symmetry.space_group_name_H-M   'P 1'
#
loop_
_entity.id
_entity.type
_entity.pdbx_description
1 polymer ?
#
loop_
_entity_poly.entity_id
_entity_poly.type
_entity_poly.pdbx_seq_one_letter_code
_entity_poly.pdbx_strand_id
1 'polypeptide(L)'
;VDAQGKILGVRVLTHKETPGLADKIEASRSDWIKVFDGLSLENTALDKWKVKKDGGQFDQFAGATITPRAVVKTVLQGLQFQARHAEQLKAE
;
A
#
# COMPACT_ATOMS: atom_id res chain seq x y z
N VAL A 1 3.09 -9.63 -5.36
CA VAL A 1 3.55 -8.86 -6.53
C VAL A 1 3.91 -9.84 -7.63
N ASP A 2 3.80 -9.47 -8.90
CA ASP A 2 4.30 -10.31 -9.99
C ASP A 2 5.82 -10.13 -10.20
N ALA A 3 6.38 -10.84 -11.18
CA ALA A 3 7.81 -10.81 -11.49
C ALA A 3 8.31 -9.43 -11.98
N GLN A 4 7.40 -8.56 -12.43
CA GLN A 4 7.66 -7.21 -12.89
C GLN A 4 7.44 -6.16 -11.78
N GLY A 5 7.11 -6.59 -10.55
CA GLY A 5 6.90 -5.69 -9.43
C GLY A 5 5.54 -4.98 -9.43
N LYS A 6 4.56 -5.49 -10.19
CA LYS A 6 3.17 -5.03 -10.11
C LYS A 6 2.48 -5.63 -8.90
N ILE A 7 1.69 -4.81 -8.20
CA ILE A 7 0.86 -5.27 -7.07
C ILE A 7 -0.30 -6.11 -7.60
N LEU A 8 -0.39 -7.35 -7.11
CA LEU A 8 -1.52 -8.26 -7.38
C LEU A 8 -2.64 -8.15 -6.33
N GLY A 9 -2.31 -7.60 -5.17
CA GLY A 9 -3.18 -7.57 -4.00
C GLY A 9 -2.41 -7.09 -2.77
N VAL A 10 -3.08 -6.34 -1.90
CA VAL A 10 -2.59 -6.01 -0.56
C VAL A 10 -3.59 -6.50 0.48
N ARG A 11 -3.08 -7.13 1.55
CA ARG A 11 -3.90 -7.58 2.68
C ARG A 11 -3.20 -7.24 4.00
N VAL A 12 -3.94 -6.59 4.89
CA VAL A 12 -3.53 -6.42 6.28
C VAL A 12 -3.91 -7.70 7.02
N LEU A 13 -2.91 -8.39 7.58
CA LEU A 13 -3.14 -9.64 8.31
C LEU A 13 -3.51 -9.38 9.77
N THR A 14 -2.89 -8.38 10.39
CA THR A 14 -3.12 -8.00 11.79
C THR A 14 -2.94 -6.49 11.96
N HIS A 15 -3.70 -5.89 12.88
CA HIS A 15 -3.52 -4.51 13.33
C HIS A 15 -4.12 -4.30 14.73
N LYS A 16 -3.87 -3.14 15.33
CA LYS A 16 -4.47 -2.71 16.62
C LYS A 16 -5.18 -1.36 16.51
N GLU A 17 -5.62 -1.02 15.30
CA GLU A 17 -6.34 0.21 15.01
C GLU A 17 -7.69 0.28 15.73
N THR A 18 -8.14 1.50 15.99
CA THR A 18 -9.43 1.76 16.64
C THR A 18 -10.58 1.31 15.73
N PRO A 19 -11.48 0.41 16.19
CA PRO A 19 -12.65 -0.02 15.42
C PRO A 19 -13.52 1.15 14.96
N GLY A 20 -13.99 1.11 13.72
CA GLY A 20 -14.82 2.14 13.09
C GLY A 20 -14.06 3.39 12.63
N LEU A 21 -12.77 3.53 12.94
CA LEU A 21 -11.95 4.67 12.53
C LEU A 21 -10.92 4.27 11.47
N ALA A 22 -9.96 3.42 11.84
CA ALA A 22 -8.81 3.08 10.99
C ALA A 22 -8.71 1.58 10.63
N ASP A 23 -9.66 0.77 11.10
CA ASP A 23 -9.88 -0.63 10.69
C ASP A 23 -10.37 -0.77 9.23
N LYS A 24 -10.67 0.34 8.55
CA LYS A 24 -11.00 0.38 7.12
C LYS A 24 -9.88 -0.11 6.20
N ILE A 25 -8.68 -0.36 6.73
CA ILE A 25 -7.60 -1.03 6.01
C ILE A 25 -7.85 -2.54 5.82
N GLU A 26 -8.80 -3.13 6.56
CA GLU A 26 -9.25 -4.51 6.36
C GLU A 26 -10.11 -4.61 5.09
N ALA A 27 -9.77 -5.57 4.22
CA ALA A 27 -10.52 -5.82 2.98
C ALA A 27 -11.99 -6.24 3.22
N SER A 28 -12.33 -6.73 4.42
CA SER A 28 -13.69 -7.07 4.84
C SER A 28 -14.52 -5.86 5.27
N ARG A 29 -13.87 -4.71 5.54
CA ARG A 29 -14.52 -3.49 6.04
C ARG A 29 -14.66 -2.42 4.97
N SER A 30 -13.73 -2.38 4.01
CA SER A 30 -13.70 -1.38 2.94
C SER A 30 -12.87 -1.85 1.74
N ASP A 31 -13.11 -1.25 0.58
CA ASP A 31 -12.28 -1.40 -0.61
C ASP A 31 -11.01 -0.53 -0.59
N TRP A 32 -10.80 0.26 0.47
CA TRP A 32 -9.65 1.17 0.56
C TRP A 32 -8.31 0.46 0.31
N ILE A 33 -8.13 -0.78 0.78
CA ILE A 33 -6.89 -1.54 0.57
C ILE A 33 -6.72 -2.08 -0.85
N LYS A 34 -7.79 -2.14 -1.66
CA LYS A 34 -7.74 -2.63 -3.05
C LYS A 34 -7.23 -1.56 -4.02
N VAL A 35 -7.14 -0.30 -3.60
CA VAL A 35 -6.63 0.79 -4.46
C VAL A 35 -5.16 0.61 -4.84
N PHE A 36 -4.43 -0.29 -4.16
CA PHE A 36 -3.06 -0.64 -4.50
C PHE A 36 -2.97 -1.61 -5.68
N ASP A 37 -4.05 -2.29 -6.02
CA ASP A 37 -4.04 -3.34 -7.04
C ASP A 37 -3.69 -2.75 -8.41
N GLY A 38 -2.71 -3.37 -9.05
CA GLY A 38 -2.20 -2.92 -10.35
C GLY A 38 -1.18 -1.79 -10.32
N LEU A 39 -0.88 -1.19 -9.17
CA LEU A 39 0.18 -0.20 -9.05
C LEU A 39 1.57 -0.85 -9.06
N SER A 40 2.58 -0.11 -9.50
CA SER A 40 4.00 -0.50 -9.49
C SER A 40 4.90 0.74 -9.38
N LEU A 41 6.21 0.53 -9.22
CA LEU A 41 7.18 1.64 -9.26
C LEU A 41 7.29 2.27 -10.66
N GLU A 42 6.88 1.55 -11.71
CA GLU A 42 6.97 2.01 -13.10
C GLU A 42 5.77 2.87 -13.51
N ASN A 43 4.57 2.52 -13.03
CA ASN A 43 3.34 3.22 -13.42
C ASN A 43 2.87 4.26 -12.39
N THR A 44 3.55 4.37 -11.25
CA THR A 44 3.18 5.27 -10.17
C THR A 44 4.39 6.06 -9.67
N ALA A 45 4.38 7.37 -9.93
CA ALA A 45 5.45 8.27 -9.49
C ALA A 45 5.63 8.24 -7.96
N LEU A 46 6.88 8.30 -7.50
CA LEU A 46 7.25 8.16 -6.09
C LEU A 46 6.55 9.17 -5.16
N ASP A 47 6.32 10.40 -5.63
CA ASP A 47 5.64 11.46 -4.89
C ASP A 47 4.14 11.18 -4.69
N LYS A 48 3.54 10.30 -5.51
CA LYS A 48 2.13 9.88 -5.40
C LYS A 48 1.88 8.81 -4.35
N TRP A 49 2.92 8.18 -3.80
CA TRP A 49 2.86 7.25 -2.68
C TRP A 49 2.68 7.96 -1.33
N LYS A 50 1.63 8.77 -1.25
CA LYS A 50 1.21 9.51 -0.05
C LYS A 50 -0.31 9.61 -0.01
N VAL A 51 -0.85 9.95 1.15
CA VAL A 51 -2.27 10.30 1.23
C VAL A 51 -2.55 11.60 0.48
N LYS A 52 -3.78 11.82 0.00
CA LYS A 52 -4.20 13.03 -0.72
C LYS A 52 -3.92 14.30 0.06
N LYS A 53 -4.09 14.27 1.39
CA LYS A 53 -3.74 15.39 2.29
C LYS A 53 -2.25 15.80 2.23
N ASP A 54 -1.37 14.88 1.82
CA ASP A 54 0.07 15.10 1.71
C ASP A 54 0.51 15.21 0.22
N GLY A 55 -0.44 15.40 -0.70
CA GLY A 55 -0.18 15.58 -2.14
C GLY A 55 -0.11 14.30 -2.98
N GLY A 56 -0.41 13.13 -2.38
CA GLY A 56 -0.46 11.86 -3.11
C GLY A 56 -1.85 11.48 -3.62
N GLN A 57 -2.06 10.20 -3.92
CA GLN A 57 -3.30 9.71 -4.53
C GLN A 57 -4.21 8.90 -3.59
N PHE A 58 -3.72 8.51 -2.41
CA PHE A 58 -4.43 7.59 -1.52
C PHE A 58 -5.35 8.35 -0.57
N ASP A 59 -6.59 7.91 -0.37
CA ASP A 59 -7.48 8.57 0.58
C ASP A 59 -6.98 8.41 2.03
N GLN A 60 -7.12 9.45 2.85
CA GLN A 60 -7.02 9.36 4.30
C GLN A 60 -8.40 9.10 4.92
N PHE A 61 -8.44 8.60 6.15
CA PHE A 61 -9.70 8.50 6.89
C PHE A 61 -9.97 9.79 7.66
N ALA A 62 -11.25 10.17 7.77
CA ALA A 62 -11.66 11.30 8.60
C ALA A 62 -11.21 11.04 10.05
N GLY A 63 -10.45 11.97 10.63
CA GLY A 63 -9.89 11.82 11.99
C GLY A 63 -8.75 10.81 12.13
N ALA A 64 -8.39 10.04 11.10
CA ALA A 64 -7.30 9.07 11.14
C ALA A 64 -6.42 9.12 9.89
N THR A 65 -5.33 9.87 10.00
CA THR A 65 -4.36 10.04 8.91
C THR A 65 -3.05 9.30 9.14
N ILE A 66 -2.79 8.78 10.35
CA ILE A 66 -1.55 8.05 10.67
C ILE A 66 -1.55 6.68 9.99
N THR A 67 -2.64 5.92 10.13
CA THR A 67 -2.77 4.56 9.60
C THR A 67 -2.69 4.49 8.08
N PRO A 68 -3.44 5.32 7.31
CA PRO A 68 -3.31 5.33 5.85
C PRO A 68 -1.90 5.68 5.38
N ARG A 69 -1.21 6.63 6.05
CA ARG A 69 0.18 6.97 5.74
C ARG A 69 1.13 5.81 5.98
N ALA A 70 0.97 5.12 7.12
CA ALA A 70 1.78 3.97 7.47
C ALA A 70 1.61 2.86 6.42
N VAL A 71 0.38 2.53 6.04
CA VAL A 71 0.12 1.49 5.03
C VAL A 71 0.73 1.88 3.68
N VAL A 72 0.49 3.10 3.19
CA VAL A 72 1.07 3.56 1.91
C VAL A 72 2.60 3.48 1.92
N LYS A 73 3.24 3.92 3.02
CA LYS A 73 4.69 3.85 3.19
C LYS A 73 5.19 2.40 3.17
N THR A 74 4.54 1.50 3.91
CA THR A 74 4.94 0.09 3.99
C THR A 74 4.79 -0.61 2.64
N VAL A 75 3.72 -0.34 1.88
CA VAL A 75 3.56 -0.89 0.53
C VAL A 75 4.67 -0.43 -0.40
N LEU A 76 4.98 0.88 -0.42
CA LEU A 76 6.09 1.42 -1.22
C LEU A 76 7.43 0.76 -0.83
N GLN A 77 7.70 0.63 0.46
CA GLN A 77 8.92 -0.02 0.95
C GLN A 77 9.01 -1.48 0.50
N GLY A 78 7.89 -2.21 0.49
CA GLY A 78 7.81 -3.57 -0.02
C GLY A 78 8.13 -3.67 -1.52
N LEU A 79 7.60 -2.75 -2.33
CA LEU A 79 7.94 -2.67 -3.76
C LEU A 79 9.42 -2.37 -3.99
N GLN A 80 9.98 -1.41 -3.25
CA GLN A 80 11.40 -1.07 -3.35
C GLN A 80 12.29 -2.23 -2.89
N PHE A 81 11.85 -3.02 -1.90
CA PHE A 81 12.54 -4.23 -1.49
C PHE A 81 12.52 -5.26 -2.63
N GLN A 82 11.35 -5.59 -3.18
CA GLN A 82 11.29 -6.54 -4.29
C GLN A 82 12.15 -6.09 -5.48
N ALA A 83 12.14 -4.81 -5.84
CA ALA A 83 12.95 -4.29 -6.95
C ALA A 83 14.47 -4.48 -6.72
N ARG A 84 14.95 -4.29 -5.47
CA ARG A 84 16.36 -4.53 -5.12
C ARG A 84 16.77 -6.01 -5.18
N HIS A 85 15.80 -6.92 -4.98
CA HIS A 85 16.04 -8.35 -4.87
C HIS A 85 15.48 -9.16 -6.05
N ALA A 86 14.98 -8.49 -7.10
CA ALA A 86 14.25 -9.15 -8.18
C ALA A 86 15.06 -10.24 -8.89
N GLU A 87 16.37 -10.02 -9.07
CA GLU A 87 17.26 -11.02 -9.70
C GLU A 87 17.52 -12.24 -8.80
N GLN A 88 17.53 -12.07 -7.48
CA GLN A 88 17.66 -13.18 -6.53
C GLN A 88 16.35 -13.99 -6.46
N LEU A 89 15.21 -13.31 -6.49
CA LEU A 89 13.88 -13.92 -6.41
C LEU A 89 13.46 -14.67 -7.69
N LYS A 90 14.10 -14.39 -8.84
CA LYS A 90 13.87 -15.12 -10.10
C LYS A 90 14.68 -16.41 -10.23
N ALA A 91 15.66 -16.62 -9.35
CA ALA A 91 16.62 -17.72 -9.44
C ALA A 91 16.19 -18.98 -8.64
N GLU A 92 15.01 -18.95 -8.01
CA GLU A 92 14.33 -20.08 -7.35
C GLU A 92 13.00 -20.41 -8.05
#